data_AF-A0A851IKW7-F1
#
_entry.id   AF-A0A851IKW7-F1
#
_cell.length_a   1.000
_cell.length_b   1.000
_cell.length_c   1.000
_cell.angle_alpha   90.00
_cell.angle_beta   90.00
_cell.angle_gamma   90.00
#
_symmetry.space_group_name_H-M   'P 1'
#
loop_
_entity.id
_entity.type
_entity.pdbx_description
1 polymer ?
#
loop_
_entity_poly.entity_id
_entity_poly.type
_entity_poly.pdbx_seq_one_letter_code
_entity_poly.pdbx_strand_id
1 'polypeptide(L)'
;MKKISFLIILGTFISILGMGAEQRVTIKPGSYCDGLKYVLGSEDYDHGDNTDAYEIYLFGKCVINGKIYRSKTVWIDEDTVGSRLQIYFDNFQQSNNITNKITKKNRVYFIPGQTMVKETDDYDGEVRWKINVKKIQIK
;
A
#
# COMPACT_ATOMS: atom_id res chain seq x y z
N MET A 1 42.00 4.63 30.03
CA MET A 1 41.64 5.46 28.85
C MET A 1 40.88 4.56 27.86
N LYS A 2 39.54 4.55 27.91
CA LYS A 2 38.59 4.96 26.84
C LYS A 2 39.03 4.59 25.41
N LYS A 3 38.38 3.56 24.83
CA LYS A 3 37.47 3.57 23.64
C LYS A 3 38.24 3.69 22.29
N ILE A 4 37.92 3.02 21.18
CA ILE A 4 36.63 2.68 20.55
C ILE A 4 36.83 1.37 19.76
N SER A 5 35.93 0.41 19.95
CA SER A 5 35.66 -0.67 18.99
C SER A 5 34.70 -0.19 17.91
N PHE A 6 34.72 -0.89 16.76
CA PHE A 6 33.68 -0.94 15.73
C PHE A 6 33.61 0.24 14.75
N LEU A 7 33.94 -0.02 13.48
CA LEU A 7 33.06 0.20 12.33
C LEU A 7 33.76 -0.32 11.06
N ILE A 8 33.28 -1.42 10.49
CA ILE A 8 33.41 -1.67 9.05
C ILE A 8 31.98 -1.86 8.54
N ILE A 9 31.39 -0.76 8.10
CA ILE A 9 30.19 -0.74 7.27
C ILE A 9 30.68 -1.02 5.86
N LEU A 10 30.34 -2.19 5.31
CA LEU A 10 30.44 -2.42 3.88
C LEU A 10 29.27 -3.28 3.41
N GLY A 11 28.07 -2.72 3.51
CA GLY A 11 26.90 -3.22 2.79
C GLY A 11 26.86 -2.56 1.41
N THR A 12 27.54 -3.16 0.44
CA THR A 12 27.42 -2.78 -0.97
C THR A 12 26.00 -3.11 -1.46
N PHE A 13 25.18 -2.06 -1.60
CA PHE A 13 23.95 -2.10 -2.38
C PHE A 13 24.31 -2.16 -3.86
N ILE A 14 24.17 -3.33 -4.46
CA ILE A 14 24.12 -3.48 -5.92
C ILE A 14 22.64 -3.44 -6.30
N SER A 15 22.18 -2.31 -6.82
CA SER A 15 20.84 -2.19 -7.43
C SER A 15 21.04 -1.79 -8.89
N ILE A 16 20.88 -2.77 -9.78
CA ILE A 16 21.04 -2.65 -11.22
C ILE A 16 19.62 -2.61 -11.84
N LEU A 17 19.39 -1.55 -12.63
CA LEU A 17 18.44 -1.35 -13.73
C LEU A 17 16.93 -1.49 -13.47
N GLY A 18 16.20 -0.43 -13.86
CA GLY A 18 14.80 -0.19 -13.53
C GLY A 18 13.79 -0.81 -14.48
N MET A 19 12.67 -1.18 -13.87
CA MET A 19 11.29 -1.29 -14.33
C MET A 19 10.48 -1.13 -13.02
N GLY A 20 9.57 -0.15 -12.88
CA GLY A 20 8.69 0.08 -11.72
C GLY A 20 9.16 -0.52 -10.38
N ALA A 21 9.87 0.26 -9.55
CA ALA A 21 10.53 -0.29 -8.36
C ALA A 21 9.52 -0.75 -7.29
N GLU A 22 9.10 -2.02 -7.36
CA GLU A 22 8.40 -2.69 -6.27
C GLU A 22 9.35 -2.89 -5.09
N GLN A 23 9.10 -2.18 -4.00
CA GLN A 23 9.86 -2.28 -2.77
C GLN A 23 9.04 -2.97 -1.68
N ARG A 24 9.55 -4.07 -1.12
CA ARG A 24 8.95 -4.69 0.07
C ARG A 24 9.31 -3.90 1.34
N VAL A 25 8.29 -3.62 2.15
CA VAL A 25 8.41 -2.87 3.41
C VAL A 25 7.85 -3.69 4.56
N THR A 26 8.62 -3.85 5.64
CA THR A 26 8.13 -4.43 6.91
C THR A 26 7.36 -3.37 7.69
N ILE A 27 6.14 -3.71 8.09
CA ILE A 27 5.21 -2.82 8.78
C ILE A 27 5.61 -2.66 10.24
N LYS A 28 5.74 -1.41 10.70
CA LYS A 28 5.91 -1.03 12.11
C LYS A 28 4.57 -0.67 12.76
N PRO A 29 4.46 -0.78 14.09
CA PRO A 29 3.29 -0.32 14.83
C PRO A 29 2.86 1.11 14.48
N GLY A 30 1.56 1.34 14.44
CA GLY A 30 0.99 2.65 14.12
C GLY A 30 0.89 2.97 12.62
N SER A 31 1.14 2.00 11.74
CA SER A 31 0.91 2.19 10.30
C SER A 31 -0.57 1.98 9.92
N TYR A 32 -1.13 2.87 9.10
CA TYR A 32 -2.54 2.86 8.69
C TYR A 32 -2.78 3.67 7.41
N CYS A 33 -3.95 3.52 6.80
CA CYS A 33 -4.52 4.47 5.84
C CYS A 33 -5.85 5.01 6.37
N ASP A 34 -6.14 6.30 6.18
CA ASP A 34 -7.37 6.93 6.69
C ASP A 34 -7.98 7.95 5.72
N GLY A 35 -9.28 8.20 5.91
CA GLY A 35 -10.05 9.09 5.05
C GLY A 35 -10.25 8.52 3.65
N LEU A 36 -10.82 7.33 3.53
CA LEU A 36 -11.32 6.78 2.27
C LEU A 36 -12.10 7.86 1.52
N LYS A 37 -11.68 8.10 0.28
CA LYS A 37 -12.32 9.00 -0.67
C LYS A 37 -13.13 8.23 -1.70
N TYR A 38 -12.50 7.23 -2.32
CA TYR A 38 -13.09 6.44 -3.39
C TYR A 38 -12.67 4.97 -3.29
N VAL A 39 -13.56 4.11 -3.75
CA VAL A 39 -13.26 2.73 -4.15
C VAL A 39 -13.13 2.78 -5.67
N LEU A 40 -11.94 2.49 -6.19
CA LEU A 40 -11.60 2.73 -7.60
C LEU A 40 -11.99 1.53 -8.50
N GLY A 41 -12.22 0.35 -7.93
CA GLY A 41 -12.41 -0.90 -8.68
C GLY A 41 -11.11 -1.67 -8.85
N SER A 42 -11.22 -2.92 -9.32
CA SER A 42 -10.09 -3.65 -9.91
C SER A 42 -9.84 -3.19 -11.34
N GLU A 43 -8.57 -3.08 -11.75
CA GLU A 43 -8.18 -2.68 -13.11
C GLU A 43 -8.44 -3.81 -14.14
N ASP A 44 -8.73 -5.05 -13.71
CA ASP A 44 -8.94 -6.23 -14.58
C ASP A 44 -10.32 -6.88 -14.42
N TYR A 45 -11.39 -6.23 -14.88
CA TYR A 45 -12.72 -6.86 -14.92
C TYR A 45 -12.99 -7.72 -16.17
N ASP A 46 -11.98 -7.97 -17.01
CA ASP A 46 -12.16 -8.63 -18.33
C ASP A 46 -11.52 -10.03 -18.45
N HIS A 47 -11.00 -10.60 -17.37
CA HIS A 47 -10.52 -11.98 -17.37
C HIS A 47 -11.39 -12.84 -16.47
N GLY A 48 -12.25 -13.65 -17.11
CA GLY A 48 -13.08 -14.69 -16.49
C GLY A 48 -12.28 -15.84 -15.86
N ASP A 49 -11.01 -15.60 -15.52
CA ASP A 49 -10.17 -16.48 -14.73
C ASP A 49 -9.84 -15.80 -13.41
N ASN A 50 -9.90 -16.60 -12.36
CA ASN A 50 -9.99 -16.23 -10.95
C ASN A 50 -8.66 -15.67 -10.38
N THR A 51 -7.85 -14.97 -11.19
CA THR A 51 -6.40 -14.94 -11.01
C THR A 51 -5.85 -13.89 -10.06
N ASP A 52 -6.61 -12.93 -9.54
CA ASP A 52 -6.31 -12.25 -8.27
C ASP A 52 -7.45 -11.29 -7.91
N ALA A 53 -8.31 -11.65 -6.95
CA ALA A 53 -9.34 -10.73 -6.48
C ALA A 53 -8.70 -9.57 -5.71
N TYR A 54 -8.69 -8.36 -6.27
CA TYR A 54 -8.21 -7.17 -5.57
C TYR A 54 -9.16 -5.99 -5.71
N GLU A 55 -8.96 -4.97 -4.87
CA GLU A 55 -9.69 -3.70 -4.92
C GLU A 55 -8.69 -2.58 -4.63
N ILE A 56 -8.81 -1.47 -5.36
CA ILE A 56 -7.96 -0.29 -5.14
C ILE A 56 -8.77 0.77 -4.42
N TYR A 57 -8.26 1.21 -3.29
CA TYR A 57 -8.87 2.24 -2.45
C TYR A 57 -8.03 3.52 -2.52
N LEU A 58 -8.67 4.66 -2.73
CA LEU A 58 -8.03 5.95 -2.54
C LEU A 58 -8.32 6.48 -1.13
N PHE A 59 -7.29 6.55 -0.29
CA PHE A 59 -7.36 7.18 1.01
C PHE A 59 -6.83 8.61 0.97
N GLY A 60 -7.24 9.45 1.90
CA GLY A 60 -6.70 10.80 2.07
C GLY A 60 -5.22 10.77 2.43
N LYS A 61 -4.74 9.76 3.16
CA LYS A 61 -3.31 9.43 3.35
C LYS A 61 -3.11 7.99 3.75
N CYS A 62 -1.86 7.54 3.62
CA CYS A 62 -1.34 6.41 4.37
C CYS A 62 -0.16 6.86 5.23
N VAL A 63 -0.12 6.45 6.50
CA VAL A 63 1.04 6.58 7.38
C VAL A 63 1.72 5.23 7.43
N ILE A 64 2.88 5.08 6.79
CA ILE A 64 3.64 3.83 6.78
C ILE A 64 4.97 4.06 7.50
N ASN A 65 5.19 3.33 8.59
CA ASN A 65 6.41 3.42 9.41
C ASN A 65 6.74 4.85 9.87
N GLY A 66 5.71 5.64 10.20
CA GLY A 66 5.84 7.03 10.66
C GLY A 66 5.96 8.08 9.55
N LYS A 67 6.02 7.67 8.27
CA LYS A 67 6.02 8.58 7.12
C LYS A 67 4.62 8.71 6.54
N ILE A 68 4.23 9.93 6.19
CA ILE A 68 2.95 10.22 5.54
C ILE A 68 3.15 10.14 4.03
N TYR A 69 2.28 9.38 3.36
CA TYR A 69 2.22 9.23 1.92
C TYR A 69 0.92 9.82 1.41
N ARG A 70 1.06 10.73 0.45
CA ARG A 70 0.02 11.38 -0.34
C ARG A 70 0.66 11.77 -1.67
N SER A 71 0.02 11.46 -2.78
CA SER A 71 0.37 11.96 -4.10
C SER A 71 -0.82 12.70 -4.69
N LYS A 72 -0.54 13.66 -5.59
CA LYS A 72 -1.58 14.13 -6.51
C LYS A 72 -1.91 12.98 -7.44
N THR A 73 -3.18 12.83 -7.75
CA THR A 73 -3.67 11.81 -8.67
C THR A 73 -4.90 12.31 -9.38
N VAL A 74 -5.13 11.82 -10.60
CA VAL A 74 -6.33 12.12 -11.37
C VAL A 74 -7.27 10.93 -11.25
N TRP A 75 -8.52 11.19 -10.89
CA TRP A 75 -9.57 10.17 -10.87
C TRP A 75 -10.86 10.75 -11.42
N ILE A 76 -11.41 10.15 -12.47
CA ILE A 76 -12.63 10.63 -13.17
C ILE A 76 -12.48 12.11 -13.55
N ASP A 77 -11.38 12.44 -14.22
CA ASP A 77 -11.06 13.81 -14.67
C ASP A 77 -10.99 14.88 -13.56
N GLU A 78 -10.98 14.48 -12.28
CA GLU A 78 -10.79 15.38 -11.14
C GLU A 78 -9.39 15.22 -10.54
N ASP A 79 -8.69 16.35 -10.40
CA ASP A 79 -7.46 16.44 -9.61
C ASP A 79 -7.79 16.19 -8.14
N THR A 80 -7.26 15.10 -7.60
CA THR A 80 -7.39 14.77 -6.18
C THR A 80 -6.05 14.47 -5.55
N VAL A 81 -6.03 14.46 -4.21
CA VAL A 81 -4.81 14.16 -3.43
C VAL A 81 -5.12 12.99 -2.52
N GLY A 82 -4.36 11.91 -2.63
CA GLY A 82 -4.59 10.73 -1.83
C GLY A 82 -3.44 9.76 -1.85
N SER A 83 -3.67 8.58 -1.28
CA SER A 83 -2.74 7.46 -1.30
C SER A 83 -3.52 6.23 -1.72
N ARG A 84 -3.05 5.56 -2.77
CA ARG A 84 -3.66 4.33 -3.28
C ARG A 84 -3.23 3.15 -2.41
N LEU A 85 -4.22 2.36 -1.98
CA LEU A 85 -4.03 1.08 -1.30
C LEU A 85 -4.74 0.00 -2.12
N GLN A 86 -3.97 -0.91 -2.70
CA GLN A 86 -4.48 -2.13 -3.35
C GLN A 86 -4.51 -3.26 -2.32
N ILE A 87 -5.68 -3.86 -2.11
CA ILE A 87 -5.86 -4.97 -1.20
C ILE A 87 -6.20 -6.23 -1.99
N TYR A 88 -5.41 -7.27 -1.83
CA TYR A 88 -5.67 -8.60 -2.38
C TYR A 88 -6.52 -9.44 -1.42
N PHE A 89 -7.53 -10.10 -1.96
CA PHE A 89 -8.48 -10.96 -1.29
C PHE A 89 -8.30 -12.42 -1.69
N ASP A 90 -8.75 -13.32 -0.82
CA ASP A 90 -8.79 -14.76 -1.11
C ASP A 90 -9.90 -15.10 -2.12
N ASN A 91 -10.94 -14.27 -2.21
CA ASN A 91 -12.05 -14.40 -3.17
C ASN A 91 -12.91 -13.12 -3.24
N PHE A 92 -13.77 -13.04 -4.25
CA PHE A 92 -14.66 -11.89 -4.48
C PHE A 92 -15.68 -11.65 -3.36
N GLN A 93 -16.24 -12.70 -2.75
CA GLN A 93 -17.22 -12.55 -1.66
C GLN A 93 -16.60 -11.86 -0.43
N GLN A 94 -15.33 -12.16 -0.15
CA GLN A 94 -14.55 -11.51 0.89
C GLN A 94 -14.34 -10.02 0.59
N SER A 95 -14.07 -9.66 -0.67
CA SER A 95 -13.90 -8.25 -1.10
C SER A 95 -15.11 -7.41 -0.70
N ASN A 96 -16.32 -7.81 -1.06
CA ASN A 96 -17.55 -7.05 -0.75
C ASN A 96 -17.74 -6.78 0.75
N ASN A 97 -17.51 -7.80 1.59
CA ASN A 97 -17.61 -7.65 3.05
C ASN A 97 -16.57 -6.66 3.58
N ILE A 98 -15.32 -6.80 3.12
CA ILE A 98 -14.21 -5.96 3.58
C ILE A 98 -14.35 -4.53 3.07
N THR A 99 -14.68 -4.31 1.80
CA THR A 99 -14.99 -3.00 1.24
C THR A 99 -16.07 -2.30 2.06
N ASN A 100 -17.18 -2.98 2.38
CA ASN A 100 -18.23 -2.42 3.24
C ASN A 100 -17.73 -2.02 4.63
N LYS A 101 -16.83 -2.80 5.24
CA LYS A 101 -16.21 -2.46 6.53
C LYS A 101 -15.29 -1.25 6.40
N ILE A 102 -14.48 -1.17 5.36
CA ILE A 102 -13.57 -0.05 5.09
C ILE A 102 -14.38 1.23 4.88
N THR A 103 -15.43 1.20 4.05
CA THR A 103 -16.30 2.35 3.79
C THR A 103 -16.92 2.88 5.07
N LYS A 104 -17.39 1.99 5.97
CA LYS A 104 -17.98 2.41 7.26
C LYS A 104 -16.96 2.96 8.25
N LYS A 105 -15.76 2.36 8.32
CA LYS A 105 -14.74 2.72 9.32
C LYS A 105 -13.81 3.84 8.86
N ASN A 106 -13.76 4.09 7.55
CA ASN A 106 -12.97 5.12 6.93
C ASN A 106 -11.46 5.04 7.24
N ARG A 107 -10.99 3.86 7.68
CA ARG A 107 -9.60 3.62 8.11
C ARG A 107 -9.26 2.13 8.07
N VAL A 108 -8.03 1.85 7.65
CA VAL A 108 -7.42 0.51 7.64
C VAL A 108 -6.11 0.57 8.42
N TYR A 109 -5.94 -0.31 9.41
CA TYR A 109 -4.69 -0.50 10.13
C TYR A 109 -3.90 -1.67 9.52
N PHE A 110 -2.58 -1.63 9.64
CA PHE A 110 -1.70 -2.70 9.18
C PHE A 110 -1.16 -3.50 10.35
N ILE A 111 -1.08 -4.83 10.20
CA ILE A 111 -0.56 -5.72 11.24
C ILE A 111 0.97 -5.57 11.32
N PRO A 112 1.55 -5.18 12.48
CA PRO A 112 3.00 -5.04 12.62
C PRO A 112 3.76 -6.36 12.37
N GLY A 113 4.98 -6.25 11.83
CA GLY A 113 5.82 -7.40 11.48
C GLY A 113 5.47 -8.05 10.13
N GLN A 114 4.30 -7.76 9.56
CA GLN A 114 3.95 -8.18 8.21
C GLN A 114 4.66 -7.33 7.14
N THR A 115 4.66 -7.83 5.91
CA THR A 115 5.21 -7.11 4.75
C THR A 115 4.11 -6.62 3.81
N MET A 116 4.33 -5.42 3.26
CA MET A 116 3.55 -4.82 2.17
C MET A 116 4.50 -4.41 1.04
N VAL A 117 3.95 -4.18 -0.16
CA VAL A 117 4.72 -3.71 -1.32
C VAL A 117 4.42 -2.24 -1.54
N LYS A 118 5.47 -1.46 -1.79
CA LYS A 118 5.40 -0.11 -2.32
C LYS A 118 5.72 -0.21 -3.80
N GLU A 119 4.76 0.10 -4.65
CA GLU A 119 5.00 0.34 -6.07
C GLU A 119 5.03 1.85 -6.30
N THR A 120 5.98 2.31 -7.11
CA THR A 120 6.05 3.72 -7.54
C THR A 120 5.81 3.72 -9.03
N ASP A 121 4.78 4.43 -9.48
CA ASP A 121 4.51 4.61 -10.90
C ASP A 121 5.62 5.49 -11.50
N ASP A 122 6.20 5.00 -12.60
CA ASP A 122 7.39 5.58 -13.22
C ASP A 122 7.09 6.96 -13.87
N TYR A 123 5.82 7.27 -14.17
CA TYR A 123 5.44 8.48 -14.90
C TYR A 123 5.18 9.71 -14.01
N ASP A 124 4.56 9.53 -12.86
CA ASP A 124 4.14 10.64 -11.98
C ASP A 124 4.68 10.52 -10.54
N GLY A 125 5.42 9.46 -10.24
CA GLY A 125 5.96 9.18 -8.91
C GLY A 125 4.88 8.82 -7.89
N GLU A 126 3.67 8.49 -8.35
CA GLU A 126 2.59 8.06 -7.48
C GLU A 126 2.94 6.76 -6.77
N VAL A 127 2.56 6.67 -5.50
CA VAL A 127 2.83 5.49 -4.68
C VAL A 127 1.56 4.68 -4.50
N ARG A 128 1.60 3.44 -4.98
CA ARG A 128 0.58 2.42 -4.73
C ARG A 128 1.10 1.46 -3.66
N TRP A 129 0.37 1.34 -2.56
CA TRP A 129 0.65 0.35 -1.53
C TRP A 129 -0.14 -0.92 -1.80
N LYS A 130 0.53 -2.07 -1.92
CA LYS A 130 -0.14 -3.35 -2.16
C LYS A 130 -0.02 -4.27 -0.95
N ILE A 131 -1.12 -4.87 -0.52
CA ILE A 131 -1.15 -5.73 0.67
C ILE A 131 -2.23 -6.81 0.58
N ASN A 132 -2.02 -7.97 1.20
CA ASN A 132 -3.06 -8.99 1.35
C ASN A 132 -3.98 -8.67 2.53
N VAL A 133 -5.28 -8.94 2.38
CA VAL A 133 -6.31 -8.70 3.39
C VAL A 133 -6.04 -9.38 4.74
N LYS A 134 -5.31 -10.50 4.78
CA LYS A 134 -4.93 -11.17 6.05
C LYS A 134 -3.95 -10.35 6.88
N LYS A 135 -3.32 -9.33 6.29
CA LYS A 135 -2.30 -8.47 6.91
C LYS A 135 -2.86 -7.10 7.36
N ILE A 136 -4.17 -6.90 7.27
CA ILE A 136 -4.84 -5.66 7.69
C ILE A 136 -5.79 -5.89 8.88
N GLN A 137 -6.18 -4.81 9.53
CA GLN A 137 -7.19 -4.76 10.56
C GLN A 137 -8.12 -3.57 10.33
N ILE A 138 -9.43 -3.81 10.45
CA ILE A 138 -10.46 -2.78 10.36
C ILE A 138 -11.22 -2.81 11.69
N LYS A 139 -11.08 -1.75 12.49
CA LYS A 139 -11.59 -1.69 13.88
C LYS A 139 -12.90 -0.92 13.95
#